data_AF-A0A514EE07-F1
#
_entry.id   AF-A0A514EE07-F1
#
_cell.length_a   1.000
_cell.length_b   1.000
_cell.length_c   1.000
_cell.angle_alpha   90.00
_cell.angle_beta   90.00
_cell.angle_gamma   90.00
#
_symmetry.space_group_name_H-M   'P 1'
#
loop_
_entity.id
_entity.type
_entity.pdbx_description
1 polymer ?
#
loop_
_entity_poly.entity_id
_entity_poly.type
_entity_poly.pdbx_seq_one_letter_code
_entity_poly.pdbx_strand_id
1 'polypeptide(L)'
;MNIDTDKWNLLEKAHDYRAQLRLFGFVLLADLVLVFSTGTNVWNLRWSTISDRPAAIVLVVLAYGAVVKIVVPLLLPLLRSVLGLLVEWVQRIPGVSPKRRDTDSPTYVTWTDADRWLADAPDGSRRVDVEKQMARIAEDEAHWDSTVRAGWTAVLLALLGWLVPGSTIAAVAHWQQWAPWVIGFFPAIPCVYDLWVGSPVRREVRVPELAQRLYRERRGGPLSNARAKNKRSNHAVVNVDSIS
;
A
#
# COMPACT_ATOMS: atom_id res chain seq x y z
N MET A 1 -20.77 0.06 17.92
CA MET A 1 -19.69 -0.95 17.97
C MET A 1 -18.37 -0.21 17.76
N ASN A 2 -17.63 0.05 18.84
CA ASN A 2 -16.38 0.80 18.79
C ASN A 2 -15.29 -0.18 18.33
N ILE A 3 -14.89 -0.09 17.06
CA ILE A 3 -13.81 -0.93 16.53
C ILE A 3 -12.52 -0.37 17.13
N ASP A 4 -11.99 -1.05 18.15
CA ASP A 4 -10.65 -0.80 18.70
C ASP A 4 -9.63 -0.94 17.57
N THR A 5 -9.26 0.18 16.96
CA THR A 5 -8.22 0.25 15.94
C THR A 5 -6.85 -0.20 16.47
N ASP A 6 -6.68 -0.19 17.80
CA ASP A 6 -5.44 -0.56 18.47
C ASP A 6 -5.28 -2.09 18.59
N LYS A 7 -6.39 -2.85 18.52
CA LYS A 7 -6.37 -4.34 18.50
C LYS A 7 -6.22 -4.91 17.09
N TRP A 8 -6.28 -4.07 16.07
CA TRP A 8 -6.07 -4.42 14.67
C TRP A 8 -4.85 -3.66 14.17
N ASN A 9 -3.69 -3.91 14.76
CA ASN A 9 -2.43 -3.43 14.21
C ASN A 9 -2.23 -4.08 12.83
N LEU A 10 -2.77 -3.44 11.80
CA LEU A 10 -2.77 -3.92 10.42
C LEU A 10 -1.34 -4.09 9.91
N LEU A 11 -0.38 -3.37 10.46
CA LEU A 11 1.05 -3.50 10.17
C LEU A 11 1.63 -4.82 10.68
N GLU A 12 1.25 -5.25 11.87
CA GLU A 12 1.66 -6.53 12.45
C GLU A 12 1.05 -7.70 11.66
N LYS A 13 -0.26 -7.62 11.35
CA LYS A 13 -0.89 -8.60 10.45
C LYS A 13 -0.31 -8.57 9.05
N ALA A 14 0.03 -7.39 8.53
CA ALA A 14 0.72 -7.24 7.26
C ALA A 14 2.12 -7.86 7.30
N HIS A 15 2.78 -7.94 8.45
CA HIS A 15 4.09 -8.58 8.58
C HIS A 15 4.02 -10.07 8.29
N ASP A 16 3.14 -10.78 8.98
CA ASP A 16 2.93 -12.21 8.75
C ASP A 16 2.35 -12.48 7.36
N TYR A 17 1.40 -11.64 6.95
CA TYR A 17 0.78 -11.76 5.63
C TYR A 17 1.77 -11.49 4.49
N ARG A 18 2.71 -10.54 4.65
CA ARG A 18 3.78 -10.29 3.68
C ARG A 18 4.69 -11.52 3.52
N ALA A 19 5.06 -12.17 4.61
CA ALA A 19 5.87 -13.39 4.56
C ALA A 19 5.12 -14.51 3.82
N GLN A 20 3.83 -14.68 4.11
CA GLN A 20 2.95 -15.62 3.41
C GLN A 20 2.82 -15.31 1.92
N LEU A 21 2.63 -14.03 1.54
CA LEU A 21 2.56 -13.61 0.14
C LEU A 21 3.88 -13.87 -0.60
N ARG A 22 5.02 -13.61 0.04
CA ARG A 22 6.33 -13.88 -0.56
C ARG A 22 6.56 -15.38 -0.74
N LEU A 23 6.23 -16.18 0.27
CA LEU A 23 6.32 -17.63 0.19
C LEU A 23 5.39 -18.17 -0.90
N PHE A 24 4.16 -17.67 -0.95
CA PHE A 24 3.18 -18.06 -1.95
C PHE A 24 3.65 -17.70 -3.37
N GLY A 25 4.11 -16.47 -3.59
CA GLY A 25 4.72 -16.07 -4.86
C GLY A 25 5.95 -16.90 -5.23
N PHE A 26 6.78 -17.26 -4.25
CA PHE A 26 7.93 -18.14 -4.48
C PHE A 26 7.50 -19.53 -4.94
N VAL A 27 6.48 -20.13 -4.31
CA VAL A 27 5.94 -21.44 -4.71
C VAL A 27 5.35 -21.39 -6.11
N LEU A 28 4.59 -20.34 -6.45
CA LEU A 28 4.03 -20.17 -7.78
C LEU A 28 5.12 -20.04 -8.86
N LEU A 29 6.19 -19.31 -8.56
CA LEU A 29 7.30 -19.19 -9.50
C LEU A 29 8.07 -20.51 -9.63
N ALA A 30 8.31 -21.20 -8.51
CA ALA A 30 8.94 -22.51 -8.53
C ALA A 30 8.15 -23.47 -9.42
N ASP A 31 6.81 -23.45 -9.32
CA ASP A 31 5.90 -24.23 -10.16
C ASP A 31 6.06 -23.93 -11.65
N LEU A 32 6.07 -22.65 -12.03
CA LEU A 32 6.31 -22.25 -13.41
C LEU A 32 7.69 -22.69 -13.92
N VAL A 33 8.75 -22.45 -13.15
CA VAL A 33 10.11 -22.84 -13.51
C VAL A 33 10.24 -24.36 -13.64
N LEU A 34 9.60 -25.12 -12.76
CA LEU A 34 9.55 -26.58 -12.81
C LEU A 34 8.87 -27.06 -14.09
N VAL A 35 7.71 -26.48 -14.43
CA VAL A 35 6.99 -26.84 -15.66
C VAL A 35 7.84 -26.54 -16.89
N PHE A 36 8.48 -25.37 -16.95
CA PHE A 36 9.33 -25.03 -18.09
C PHE A 36 10.61 -25.86 -18.18
N SER A 37 11.19 -26.28 -17.06
CA SER A 37 12.47 -27.01 -17.04
C SER A 37 12.32 -28.53 -17.14
N THR A 38 11.18 -29.07 -16.70
CA THR A 38 11.00 -30.52 -16.54
C THR A 38 9.66 -31.04 -17.07
N GLY A 39 8.73 -30.16 -17.45
CA GLY A 39 7.38 -30.55 -17.86
C GLY A 39 6.50 -31.05 -16.71
N THR A 40 6.96 -30.97 -15.46
CA THR A 40 6.22 -31.35 -14.25
C THR A 40 6.03 -30.17 -13.31
N ASN A 41 5.05 -30.24 -12.42
CA ASN A 41 4.70 -29.21 -11.46
C ASN A 41 5.17 -29.56 -10.04
N VAL A 42 5.03 -28.62 -9.10
CA VAL A 42 5.46 -28.81 -7.71
C VAL A 42 4.73 -29.99 -7.04
N TRP A 43 3.50 -30.27 -7.44
CA TRP A 43 2.69 -31.35 -6.85
C TRP A 43 3.20 -32.74 -7.19
N ASN A 44 3.68 -32.91 -8.42
CA ASN A 44 4.16 -34.18 -8.95
C ASN A 44 5.69 -34.36 -8.83
N LEU A 45 6.38 -33.41 -8.19
CA LEU A 45 7.81 -33.43 -8.04
C LEU A 45 8.24 -34.42 -6.94
N ARG A 46 9.18 -35.31 -7.28
CA ARG A 46 9.85 -36.15 -6.27
C ARG A 46 10.97 -35.34 -5.61
N TRP A 47 10.98 -35.27 -4.28
CA TRP A 47 11.99 -34.53 -3.51
C TRP A 47 13.43 -34.99 -3.78
N SER A 48 13.65 -36.25 -4.15
CA SER A 48 14.96 -36.77 -4.55
C SER A 48 15.53 -36.07 -5.80
N THR A 49 14.69 -35.50 -6.65
CA THR A 49 15.12 -34.77 -7.86
C THR A 49 15.58 -33.35 -7.55
N ILE A 50 15.20 -32.79 -6.39
CA ILE A 50 15.60 -31.45 -5.95
C ILE A 50 17.01 -31.46 -5.38
N SER A 51 17.38 -32.48 -4.59
CA SER A 51 18.73 -32.62 -4.03
C SER A 51 19.80 -32.70 -5.11
N ASP A 52 19.44 -33.24 -6.28
CA ASP A 52 20.37 -33.47 -7.39
C ASP A 52 20.57 -32.21 -8.26
N ARG A 53 19.83 -31.12 -8.02
CA ARG A 53 19.83 -29.91 -8.89
C ARG A 53 19.83 -28.60 -8.10
N PRO A 54 20.89 -28.31 -7.32
CA PRO A 54 21.00 -27.05 -6.55
C PRO A 54 20.93 -25.80 -7.44
N ALA A 55 21.38 -25.88 -8.70
CA ALA A 55 21.29 -24.80 -9.67
C ALA A 55 19.84 -24.36 -9.97
N ALA A 56 18.87 -25.29 -9.93
CA ALA A 56 17.46 -24.97 -10.16
C ALA A 56 16.88 -24.13 -9.01
N ILE A 57 17.26 -24.42 -7.76
CA ILE A 57 16.85 -23.61 -6.59
C ILE A 57 17.39 -22.19 -6.71
N VAL A 58 18.68 -22.04 -7.05
CA VAL A 58 19.30 -20.72 -7.24
C VAL A 58 18.59 -19.94 -8.35
N LEU A 59 18.25 -20.61 -9.46
CA LEU A 59 17.52 -19.99 -10.56
C LEU A 59 16.13 -19.52 -10.14
N VAL A 60 15.38 -20.28 -9.33
CA VAL A 60 14.08 -19.84 -8.78
C VAL A 60 14.25 -18.61 -7.89
N VAL A 61 15.26 -18.59 -7.00
CA VAL A 61 15.52 -17.43 -6.13
C VAL A 61 15.88 -16.18 -6.95
N LEU A 62 16.74 -16.33 -7.96
CA LEU A 62 17.13 -15.22 -8.84
C LEU A 62 15.95 -14.75 -9.69
N ALA A 63 15.17 -15.67 -10.26
CA ALA A 63 13.98 -15.36 -11.04
C ALA A 63 12.94 -14.64 -10.18
N TYR A 64 12.74 -15.05 -8.92
CA TYR A 64 11.81 -14.38 -8.01
C TYR A 64 12.27 -12.95 -7.73
N GLY A 65 13.57 -12.77 -7.45
CA GLY A 65 14.16 -11.45 -7.30
C GLY A 65 13.97 -10.56 -8.53
N ALA A 66 14.17 -11.11 -9.73
CA ALA A 66 13.97 -10.39 -10.99
C ALA A 66 12.50 -10.04 -11.24
N VAL A 67 11.57 -10.95 -10.95
CA VAL A 67 10.13 -10.69 -11.09
C VAL A 67 9.70 -9.57 -10.17
N VAL A 68 10.07 -9.61 -8.89
CA VAL A 68 9.69 -8.59 -7.90
C VAL A 68 10.31 -7.23 -8.21
N LYS A 69 11.58 -7.18 -8.65
CA LYS A 69 12.31 -5.92 -8.84
C LYS A 69 12.17 -5.30 -10.23
N ILE A 70 11.88 -6.09 -11.25
CA ILE A 70 11.90 -5.64 -12.65
C ILE A 70 10.52 -5.83 -13.28
N VAL A 71 10.01 -7.06 -13.30
CA VAL A 71 8.79 -7.40 -14.04
C VAL A 71 7.56 -6.74 -13.40
N VAL A 72 7.43 -6.82 -12.08
CA VAL A 72 6.27 -6.26 -11.37
C VAL A 72 6.22 -4.73 -11.52
N PRO A 73 7.30 -3.96 -11.27
CA PRO A 73 7.28 -2.51 -11.54
C PRO A 73 6.97 -2.16 -12.99
N LEU A 74 7.49 -2.92 -13.95
CA LEU A 74 7.24 -2.70 -15.38
C LEU A 74 5.77 -2.91 -15.74
N LEU A 75 5.13 -3.95 -15.20
CA LEU A 75 3.74 -4.29 -15.47
C LEU A 75 2.75 -3.63 -14.50
N LEU A 76 3.24 -2.97 -13.46
CA LEU A 76 2.42 -2.33 -12.43
C LEU A 76 1.41 -1.33 -13.00
N PRO A 77 1.73 -0.48 -14.00
CA PRO A 77 0.76 0.42 -14.59
C PRO A 77 -0.42 -0.33 -15.22
N LEU A 78 -0.14 -1.39 -15.98
CA LEU A 78 -1.17 -2.22 -16.62
C LEU A 78 -2.05 -2.92 -15.57
N LEU A 79 -1.41 -3.52 -14.57
CA LEU A 79 -2.08 -4.20 -13.46
C LEU A 79 -2.98 -3.24 -12.67
N ARG A 80 -2.50 -2.01 -12.42
CA ARG A 80 -3.28 -0.95 -11.77
C ARG A 80 -4.45 -0.49 -12.63
N SER A 81 -4.32 -0.40 -13.95
CA SER A 81 -5.45 -0.04 -14.83
C SER A 81 -6.58 -1.07 -14.77
N VAL A 82 -6.25 -2.37 -14.79
CA VAL A 82 -7.24 -3.45 -14.73
C VAL A 82 -7.94 -3.46 -13.37
N LEU A 83 -7.19 -3.36 -12.28
CA LEU A 83 -7.77 -3.34 -10.93
C LEU A 83 -8.49 -2.01 -10.63
N GLY A 84 -8.03 -0.89 -11.20
CA GLY A 84 -8.66 0.41 -11.08
C GLY A 84 -10.07 0.43 -11.68
N LEU A 85 -10.26 -0.19 -12.85
CA LEU A 85 -11.59 -0.38 -13.46
C LEU A 85 -12.53 -1.20 -12.55
N LEU A 86 -12.00 -2.24 -11.90
CA LEU A 86 -12.76 -3.04 -10.92
C LEU A 86 -13.12 -2.22 -9.68
N VAL A 87 -12.18 -1.43 -9.16
CA VAL A 87 -12.40 -0.56 -8.00
C VAL A 87 -13.43 0.53 -8.32
N GLU A 88 -13.38 1.16 -9.49
CA GLU A 88 -14.38 2.14 -9.94
C GLU A 88 -15.79 1.53 -10.02
N TRP A 89 -15.89 0.28 -10.48
CA TRP A 89 -17.15 -0.44 -10.49
C TRP A 89 -17.71 -0.67 -9.08
N VAL A 90 -16.86 -1.06 -8.13
CA VAL A 90 -17.25 -1.24 -6.71
C VAL A 90 -17.62 0.09 -6.06
N GLN A 91 -16.95 1.20 -6.42
CA GLN A 91 -17.23 2.53 -5.90
C GLN A 91 -18.60 3.09 -6.32
N ARG A 92 -19.18 2.60 -7.42
CA ARG A 92 -20.55 2.97 -7.82
C ARG A 92 -21.62 2.38 -6.89
N ILE A 93 -21.26 1.45 -6.02
CA ILE A 93 -22.17 0.86 -5.03
C ILE A 93 -22.35 1.87 -3.87
N PRO A 94 -23.58 2.34 -3.59
CA PRO A 94 -23.84 3.28 -2.51
C PRO A 94 -23.42 2.71 -1.14
N GLY A 95 -22.76 3.53 -0.31
CA GLY A 95 -22.37 3.16 1.05
C GLY A 95 -20.94 2.60 1.20
N VAL A 96 -20.20 2.46 0.12
CA VAL A 96 -18.85 1.87 0.12
C VAL A 96 -17.73 2.93 0.10
N SER A 97 -18.06 4.23 0.16
CA SER A 97 -17.04 5.28 0.17
C SER A 97 -16.28 5.30 1.51
N PRO A 98 -14.94 5.12 1.51
CA PRO A 98 -14.16 5.19 2.74
C PRO A 98 -14.23 6.61 3.32
N LYS A 99 -14.54 6.72 4.61
CA LYS A 99 -14.46 8.00 5.33
C LYS A 99 -13.01 8.49 5.31
N ARG A 100 -12.78 9.66 4.71
CA ARG A 100 -11.52 10.38 4.82
C ARG A 100 -11.22 10.59 6.31
N ARG A 101 -10.07 10.14 6.79
CA ARG A 101 -9.66 10.33 8.19
C ARG A 101 -9.58 11.83 8.48
N ASP A 102 -10.30 12.26 9.52
CA ASP A 102 -10.24 13.62 10.01
C ASP A 102 -8.86 13.85 10.64
N THR A 103 -8.12 14.80 10.09
CA THR A 103 -6.68 15.03 10.33
C THR A 103 -6.44 16.19 11.30
N ASP A 104 -7.50 16.88 11.72
CA ASP A 104 -7.41 18.04 12.60
C ASP A 104 -7.28 17.60 14.07
N SER A 105 -6.05 17.30 14.49
CA SER A 105 -5.72 17.04 15.89
C SER A 105 -4.85 18.15 16.50
N PRO A 106 -5.14 18.63 17.72
CA PRO A 106 -4.32 19.64 18.39
C PRO A 106 -2.96 19.14 18.88
N THR A 107 -2.65 17.85 18.65
CA THR A 107 -1.46 17.17 19.17
C THR A 107 -0.54 16.63 18.07
N TYR A 108 -1.07 16.49 16.84
CA TYR A 108 -0.37 15.89 15.71
C TYR A 108 -0.25 16.90 14.58
N VAL A 109 0.84 16.79 13.83
CA VAL A 109 1.11 17.60 12.64
C VAL A 109 1.34 16.70 11.44
N THR A 110 1.19 17.25 10.25
CA THR A 110 1.54 16.52 9.03
C THR A 110 3.04 16.26 8.98
N TRP A 111 3.45 15.18 8.31
CA TRP A 111 4.87 14.88 8.04
C TRP A 111 5.62 16.09 7.48
N THR A 112 5.03 16.80 6.51
CA THR A 112 5.67 17.95 5.85
C THR A 112 5.89 19.12 6.81
N ASP A 113 4.95 19.35 7.73
CA ASP A 113 5.10 20.40 8.74
C ASP A 113 6.14 20.03 9.80
N ALA A 114 6.22 18.75 10.19
CA ALA A 114 7.26 18.24 11.07
C ALA A 114 8.66 18.33 10.44
N ASP A 115 8.78 18.00 9.16
CA ASP A 115 10.04 18.05 8.40
C ASP A 115 10.58 19.48 8.27
N ARG A 116 9.72 20.45 7.93
CA ARG A 116 10.09 21.88 7.93
C ARG A 116 10.53 22.35 9.32
N TRP A 117 9.80 21.95 10.36
CA TRP A 117 10.14 22.31 11.73
C TRP A 117 11.49 21.73 12.18
N LEU A 118 11.84 20.52 11.74
CA LEU A 118 13.16 19.93 11.97
C LEU A 118 14.27 20.70 11.24
N ALA A 119 14.00 21.17 10.02
CA ALA A 119 14.96 21.97 9.25
C ALA A 119 15.26 23.33 9.92
N ASP A 120 14.28 23.90 10.64
CA ASP A 120 14.39 25.19 11.32
C ASP A 120 14.94 25.10 12.78
N ALA A 121 15.12 23.89 13.33
CA ALA A 121 15.48 23.68 14.75
C ALA A 121 16.96 23.28 14.96
N PRO A 122 17.76 24.05 15.72
CA PRO A 122 19.23 23.88 15.80
C PRO A 122 19.71 22.91 16.90
N ASP A 123 19.17 21.69 16.96
CA ASP A 123 19.54 20.58 17.88
C ASP A 123 18.91 20.53 19.30
N GLY A 124 18.64 19.30 19.76
CA GLY A 124 18.14 18.99 21.10
C GLY A 124 17.46 17.61 21.21
N SER A 125 17.20 17.14 22.43
CA SER A 125 16.55 15.84 22.70
C SER A 125 15.17 15.67 22.04
N ARG A 126 14.45 16.78 21.84
CA ARG A 126 13.14 16.81 21.16
C ARG A 126 13.24 16.47 19.67
N ARG A 127 14.35 16.82 19.03
CA ARG A 127 14.64 16.49 17.63
C ARG A 127 14.74 14.98 17.45
N VAL A 128 15.48 14.33 18.36
CA VAL A 128 15.68 12.87 18.37
C VAL A 128 14.35 12.12 18.46
N ASP A 129 13.41 12.59 19.28
CA ASP A 129 12.09 11.97 19.43
C ASP A 129 11.20 12.12 18.19
N VAL A 130 11.30 13.25 17.48
CA VAL A 130 10.55 13.49 16.23
C VAL A 130 11.17 12.71 15.07
N GLU A 131 12.50 12.72 14.93
CA GLU A 131 13.22 11.92 13.94
C GLU A 131 12.98 10.42 14.13
N LYS A 132 12.95 9.93 15.37
CA LYS A 132 12.63 8.54 15.68
C LYS A 132 11.19 8.17 15.30
N GLN A 133 10.23 9.07 15.50
CA GLN A 133 8.85 8.85 15.05
C GLN A 133 8.75 8.82 13.53
N MET A 134 9.41 9.75 12.83
CA MET A 134 9.45 9.79 11.37
C MET A 134 10.12 8.54 10.81
N ALA A 135 11.24 8.10 11.38
CA ALA A 135 11.92 6.87 10.97
C ALA A 135 11.02 5.63 11.10
N ARG A 136 10.26 5.52 12.20
CA ARG A 136 9.29 4.42 12.40
C ARG A 136 8.17 4.44 11.37
N ILE A 137 7.59 5.61 11.11
CA ILE A 137 6.55 5.77 10.08
C ILE A 137 7.10 5.43 8.69
N ALA A 138 8.34 5.81 8.37
CA ALA A 138 8.98 5.45 7.10
C ALA A 138 9.22 3.94 6.97
N GLU A 139 9.60 3.27 8.06
CA GLU A 139 9.73 1.81 8.13
C GLU A 139 8.37 1.12 7.90
N ASP A 140 7.32 1.61 8.56
CA ASP A 140 5.95 1.12 8.40
C ASP A 140 5.45 1.30 6.95
N GLU A 141 5.79 2.43 6.32
CA GLU A 141 5.43 2.70 4.93
C GLU A 141 6.19 1.80 3.94
N ALA A 142 7.49 1.61 4.14
CA ALA A 142 8.29 0.67 3.37
C ALA A 142 7.79 -0.78 3.53
N HIS A 143 7.33 -1.12 4.73
CA HIS A 143 6.73 -2.41 5.03
C HIS A 143 5.41 -2.62 4.29
N TRP A 144 4.54 -1.61 4.27
CA TRP A 144 3.29 -1.62 3.52
C TRP A 144 3.54 -1.74 2.02
N ASP A 145 4.39 -0.89 1.45
CA ASP A 145 4.70 -0.91 0.02
C ASP A 145 5.30 -2.26 -0.41
N SER A 146 6.18 -2.84 0.42
CA SER A 146 6.68 -4.19 0.16
C SER A 146 5.59 -5.26 0.20
N THR A 147 4.56 -5.10 1.03
CA THR A 147 3.43 -6.03 1.10
C THR A 147 2.58 -5.95 -0.16
N VAL A 148 2.30 -4.73 -0.63
CA VAL A 148 1.58 -4.46 -1.88
C VAL A 148 2.33 -5.04 -3.07
N ARG A 149 3.66 -4.85 -3.16
CA ARG A 149 4.48 -5.45 -4.23
C ARG A 149 4.46 -6.98 -4.21
N ALA A 150 4.50 -7.60 -3.03
CA ALA A 150 4.39 -9.05 -2.91
C ALA A 150 3.01 -9.55 -3.37
N GLY A 151 1.94 -8.82 -3.04
CA GLY A 151 0.59 -9.09 -3.55
C GLY A 151 0.52 -9.05 -5.07
N TRP A 152 1.03 -7.99 -5.70
CA TRP A 152 1.07 -7.87 -7.17
C TRP A 152 1.90 -8.98 -7.82
N THR A 153 3.01 -9.37 -7.19
CA THR A 153 3.85 -10.48 -7.65
C THR A 153 3.05 -11.78 -7.67
N ALA A 154 2.36 -12.09 -6.58
CA ALA A 154 1.56 -13.31 -6.46
C ALA A 154 0.37 -13.31 -7.44
N VAL A 155 -0.31 -12.18 -7.65
CA VAL A 155 -1.38 -12.04 -8.64
C VAL A 155 -0.85 -12.32 -10.05
N LEU A 156 0.27 -11.70 -10.43
CA LEU A 156 0.89 -11.90 -11.74
C LEU A 156 1.28 -13.36 -11.97
N LEU A 157 1.93 -13.99 -10.98
CA LEU A 157 2.34 -15.39 -11.06
C LEU A 157 1.15 -16.34 -11.08
N ALA A 158 0.05 -16.01 -10.40
CA ALA A 158 -1.16 -16.81 -10.45
C ALA A 158 -1.82 -16.79 -11.83
N LEU A 159 -1.89 -15.60 -12.46
CA LEU A 159 -2.37 -15.43 -13.84
C LEU A 159 -1.48 -16.17 -14.84
N LEU A 160 -0.15 -16.03 -14.72
CA LEU A 160 0.80 -16.77 -15.55
C LEU A 160 0.67 -18.28 -15.35
N GLY A 161 0.54 -18.73 -14.10
CA GLY A 161 0.28 -20.13 -13.76
C GLY A 161 -0.93 -20.66 -14.50
N TRP A 162 -2.06 -19.96 -14.47
CA TRP A 162 -3.25 -20.38 -15.20
C TRP A 162 -3.00 -20.52 -16.72
N LEU A 163 -2.24 -19.62 -17.32
CA LEU A 163 -1.97 -19.65 -18.77
C LEU A 163 -0.95 -20.70 -19.20
N VAL A 164 -0.17 -21.26 -18.27
CA VAL A 164 0.89 -22.25 -18.58
C VAL A 164 0.33 -23.67 -18.41
N PRO A 165 0.19 -24.44 -19.51
CA PRO A 165 -0.27 -25.82 -19.44
C PRO A 165 0.68 -26.67 -18.58
N GLY A 166 0.12 -27.50 -17.70
CA GLY A 166 0.89 -28.36 -16.81
C GLY A 166 1.23 -27.75 -15.45
N SER A 167 1.03 -26.43 -15.26
CA SER A 167 1.15 -25.81 -13.94
C SER A 167 0.11 -26.34 -12.95
N THR A 168 0.39 -26.17 -11.67
CA THR A 168 -0.53 -26.52 -10.59
C THR A 168 -1.83 -25.73 -10.71
N ILE A 169 -1.78 -24.43 -11.04
CA ILE A 169 -2.99 -23.61 -11.17
C ILE A 169 -3.83 -24.07 -12.37
N ALA A 170 -3.21 -24.33 -13.52
CA ALA A 170 -3.91 -24.84 -14.69
C ALA A 170 -4.53 -26.22 -14.42
N ALA A 171 -3.80 -27.10 -13.73
CA ALA A 171 -4.32 -28.40 -13.31
C ALA A 171 -5.54 -28.25 -12.39
N VAL A 172 -5.49 -27.38 -11.38
CA VAL A 172 -6.64 -27.13 -10.50
C VAL A 172 -7.80 -26.51 -11.27
N ALA A 173 -7.54 -25.61 -12.22
CA ALA A 173 -8.57 -24.98 -13.04
C ALA A 173 -9.39 -25.99 -13.86
N HIS A 174 -8.76 -27.09 -14.30
CA HIS A 174 -9.45 -28.18 -14.98
C HIS A 174 -10.50 -28.88 -14.11
N TRP A 175 -10.26 -28.98 -12.80
CA TRP A 175 -11.19 -29.58 -11.84
C TRP A 175 -12.18 -28.55 -11.27
N GLN A 176 -11.72 -27.31 -11.05
CA GLN A 176 -12.47 -26.23 -10.43
C GLN A 176 -12.20 -24.92 -11.17
N GLN A 177 -13.08 -24.57 -12.12
CA GLN A 177 -12.91 -23.38 -12.97
C GLN A 177 -12.86 -22.05 -12.19
N TRP A 178 -13.42 -22.01 -10.98
CA TRP A 178 -13.40 -20.83 -10.12
C TRP A 178 -12.12 -20.69 -9.28
N ALA A 179 -11.33 -21.77 -9.14
CA ALA A 179 -10.17 -21.78 -8.24
C ALA A 179 -9.07 -20.78 -8.62
N PRO A 180 -8.73 -20.57 -9.91
CA PRO A 180 -7.74 -19.55 -10.27
C PRO A 180 -8.14 -18.14 -9.84
N TRP A 181 -9.43 -17.82 -9.87
CA TRP A 181 -9.94 -16.53 -9.40
C TRP A 181 -9.76 -16.37 -7.90
N VAL A 182 -10.07 -17.40 -7.11
CA VAL A 182 -9.88 -17.36 -5.65
C VAL A 182 -8.39 -17.27 -5.30
N ILE A 183 -7.55 -18.04 -5.97
CA ILE A 183 -6.09 -18.05 -5.79
C ILE A 183 -5.49 -16.68 -6.15
N GLY A 184 -6.02 -15.99 -7.17
CA GLY A 184 -5.63 -14.62 -7.53
C GLY A 184 -6.25 -13.54 -6.65
N PHE A 185 -7.43 -13.77 -6.07
CA PHE A 185 -8.16 -12.76 -5.29
C PHE A 185 -7.52 -12.51 -3.93
N PHE A 186 -7.15 -13.56 -3.20
CA PHE A 186 -6.50 -13.43 -1.89
C PHE A 186 -5.26 -12.51 -1.93
N PRO A 187 -4.25 -12.74 -2.80
CA PRO A 187 -3.08 -11.88 -2.87
C PRO A 187 -3.37 -10.46 -3.40
N ALA A 188 -4.52 -10.24 -4.06
CA ALA A 188 -4.92 -8.92 -4.54
C ALA A 188 -5.49 -8.02 -3.43
N ILE A 189 -5.88 -8.56 -2.26
CA ILE A 189 -6.47 -7.78 -1.16
C ILE A 189 -5.66 -6.54 -0.76
N PRO A 190 -4.34 -6.63 -0.46
CA PRO A 190 -3.55 -5.44 -0.12
C PRO A 190 -3.40 -4.48 -1.31
N CYS A 191 -3.38 -5.00 -2.55
CA CYS A 191 -3.31 -4.19 -3.76
C CYS A 191 -4.59 -3.37 -3.98
N VAL A 192 -5.76 -3.98 -3.78
CA VAL A 192 -7.06 -3.31 -3.84
C VAL A 192 -7.17 -2.27 -2.73
N TYR A 193 -6.75 -2.60 -1.51
CA TYR A 193 -6.76 -1.66 -0.39
C TYR A 193 -5.88 -0.44 -0.69
N ASP A 194 -4.66 -0.66 -1.18
CA ASP A 194 -3.73 0.41 -1.53
C ASP A 194 -4.27 1.31 -2.66
N LEU A 195 -4.89 0.73 -3.69
CA LEU A 195 -5.51 1.49 -4.77
C LEU A 195 -6.74 2.29 -4.32
N TRP A 196 -7.47 1.79 -3.34
CA TRP A 196 -8.76 2.33 -2.96
C TRP A 196 -8.72 3.31 -1.79
N VAL A 197 -7.93 2.99 -0.77
CA VAL A 197 -7.78 3.76 0.47
C VAL A 197 -6.39 4.41 0.56
N GLY A 198 -5.39 3.85 -0.10
CA GLY A 198 -3.99 4.21 0.07
C GLY A 198 -3.35 3.50 1.25
N SER A 199 -2.13 3.92 1.59
CA SER A 199 -1.39 3.38 2.73
C SER A 199 -2.17 3.56 4.05
N PRO A 200 -2.36 2.49 4.85
CA PRO A 200 -3.01 2.58 6.16
C PRO A 200 -2.14 3.29 7.21
N VAL A 201 -0.86 3.54 6.89
CA VAL A 201 0.15 4.12 7.77
C VAL A 201 -0.21 5.58 8.09
N ARG A 202 -0.23 5.91 9.39
CA ARG A 202 -0.46 7.30 9.83
C ARG A 202 0.81 8.12 9.60
N ARG A 203 0.77 9.07 8.66
CA ARG A 203 1.84 10.06 8.43
C ARG A 203 1.76 11.28 9.36
N GLU A 204 1.10 11.14 10.49
CA GLU A 204 0.92 12.17 11.51
C GLU A 204 2.03 12.02 12.55
N VAL A 205 2.78 13.09 12.80
CA VAL A 205 3.88 13.10 13.78
C VAL A 205 3.42 13.84 15.02
N ARG A 206 3.69 13.28 16.22
CA ARG A 206 3.27 13.91 17.47
C ARG A 206 4.24 15.04 17.83
N VAL A 207 3.85 16.26 17.51
CA VAL A 207 4.60 17.48 17.85
C VAL A 207 3.65 18.49 18.51
N PRO A 208 3.33 18.35 19.80
CA PRO A 208 2.28 19.13 20.45
C PRO A 208 2.55 20.65 20.44
N GLU A 209 3.82 21.07 20.55
CA GLU A 209 4.18 22.49 20.51
C GLU A 209 3.91 23.12 19.14
N LEU A 210 4.25 22.42 18.05
CA LEU A 210 3.98 22.86 16.68
C LEU A 210 2.50 22.75 16.33
N ALA A 211 1.84 21.66 16.74
CA ALA A 211 0.41 21.45 16.53
C ALA A 211 -0.41 22.58 17.17
N GLN A 212 -0.08 23.00 18.40
CA GLN A 212 -0.74 24.12 19.06
C GLN A 212 -0.48 25.47 18.37
N ARG A 213 0.75 25.71 17.85
CA ARG A 213 1.06 26.92 17.07
C ARG A 213 0.23 26.98 15.78
N LEU A 214 0.25 25.90 14.98
CA LEU A 214 -0.52 25.80 13.74
C LEU A 214 -2.03 25.88 13.98
N TYR A 215 -2.51 25.28 15.07
CA TYR A 215 -3.92 25.35 15.47
C TYR A 215 -4.35 26.79 15.81
N ARG A 216 -3.53 27.53 16.56
CA ARG A 216 -3.77 28.95 16.87
C ARG A 216 -3.69 29.83 15.63
N GLU A 217 -2.74 29.58 14.72
CA GLU A 217 -2.63 30.31 13.46
C GLU A 217 -3.86 30.11 12.57
N ARG A 218 -4.38 28.88 12.48
CA ARG A 218 -5.60 28.57 11.70
C ARG A 218 -6.87 29.17 12.30
N ARG A 219 -6.99 29.23 13.64
CA ARG A 219 -8.21 29.72 14.32
C ARG A 219 -8.15 31.20 14.76
N GLY A 220 -7.03 31.90 14.62
CA GLY A 220 -6.93 33.30 15.06
C GLY A 220 -5.62 34.03 14.71
N GLY A 221 -4.78 33.47 13.85
CA GLY A 221 -3.52 34.10 13.43
C GLY A 221 -3.67 35.19 12.37
N PRO A 222 -2.60 35.94 12.07
CA PRO A 222 -2.61 37.01 11.06
C PRO A 222 -3.10 36.55 9.67
N LEU A 223 -2.94 35.27 9.32
CA LEU A 223 -3.46 34.67 8.09
C LEU A 223 -4.98 34.44 8.09
N SER A 224 -5.60 34.07 9.23
CA SER A 224 -7.06 33.95 9.33
C SER A 224 -7.72 35.33 9.36
N ASN A 225 -7.06 36.30 10.00
CA ASN A 225 -7.46 37.72 9.96
C ASN A 225 -7.28 38.33 8.56
N ALA A 226 -6.21 37.98 7.83
CA ALA A 226 -6.02 38.40 6.44
C ALA A 226 -7.06 37.77 5.50
N ARG A 227 -7.38 36.47 5.65
CA ARG A 227 -8.47 35.81 4.89
C ARG A 227 -9.84 36.39 5.21
N ALA A 228 -10.12 36.68 6.48
CA ALA A 228 -11.38 37.32 6.89
C ALA A 228 -11.48 38.75 6.36
N LYS A 229 -10.37 39.51 6.37
CA LYS A 229 -10.29 40.86 5.81
C LYS A 229 -10.47 40.85 4.29
N ASN A 230 -9.85 39.91 3.58
CA ASN A 230 -9.95 39.77 2.13
C ASN A 230 -11.36 39.28 1.68
N LYS A 231 -12.00 38.44 2.48
CA LYS A 231 -13.40 38.03 2.26
C LYS A 231 -14.39 39.18 2.53
N ARG A 232 -14.10 40.05 3.52
CA ARG A 232 -14.88 41.27 3.78
C ARG A 232 -14.67 42.35 2.72
N SER A 233 -13.45 42.53 2.19
CA SER A 233 -13.22 43.47 1.08
C SER A 233 -13.88 43.02 -0.21
N ASN A 234 -13.89 41.71 -0.53
CA ASN A 234 -14.60 41.21 -1.70
C ASN A 234 -16.13 41.34 -1.58
N HIS A 235 -16.70 41.28 -0.38
CA HIS A 235 -18.12 41.60 -0.18
C HIS A 235 -18.42 43.10 -0.23
N ALA A 236 -17.47 43.97 0.12
CA ALA A 236 -17.62 45.41 0.01
C ALA A 236 -17.51 45.92 -1.44
N VAL A 237 -16.73 45.25 -2.30
CA VAL A 237 -16.56 45.63 -3.71
C VAL A 237 -17.76 45.22 -4.58
N VAL A 238 -18.55 44.22 -4.17
CA VAL A 238 -19.75 43.80 -4.93
C VAL A 238 -20.97 44.69 -4.67
N ASN A 239 -20.91 45.62 -3.70
CA ASN A 239 -22.07 46.40 -3.27
C ASN A 239 -21.98 47.91 -3.59
N VAL A 240 -21.22 48.29 -4.64
CA VAL A 240 -21.12 49.69 -5.10
C VAL A 240 -21.81 49.92 -6.46
N ASP A 241 -22.23 48.87 -7.18
CA ASP A 241 -22.97 49.01 -8.45
C ASP A 241 -24.50 48.94 -8.31
N SER A 242 -25.02 49.16 -7.10
CA SER A 242 -26.47 49.22 -6.88
C SER A 242 -26.84 50.32 -5.90
N ILE A 243 -26.67 51.58 -6.31
CA ILE A 243 -27.56 52.71 -5.97
C ILE A 243 -27.25 53.83 -6.99
N SER A 244 -28.35 54.33 -7.58
CA SER A 244 -28.56 55.49 -8.47
C SER A 244 -28.00 55.42 -9.89
#